data_AF-T2KKH1-F1
#
_entry.id   AF-T2KKH1-F1
#
_cell.length_a   1.000
_cell.length_b   1.000
_cell.length_c   1.000
_cell.angle_alpha   90.00
_cell.angle_beta   90.00
_cell.angle_gamma   90.00
#
_symmetry.space_group_name_H-M   'P 1'
#
loop_
_entity.id
_entity.type
_entity.pdbx_description
1 polymer ?
#
loop_
_entity_poly.entity_id
_entity_poly.type
_entity_poly.pdbx_seq_one_letter_code
_entity_poly.pdbx_strand_id
1 'polypeptide(L)' 'MLTLSPKLTDDSVLWIAFPKKTSKAYIVELYNDKAWDEIMDYRLQPIRQIELNDEWNALRFRKIEYIKH' A
#
# COMPACT_ATOMS: atom_id res chain seq x y z
N MET A 1 13.09 14.90 -7.92
CA MET A 1 11.95 14.37 -7.14
C MET A 1 11.96 12.85 -7.26
N LEU A 2 12.17 12.12 -6.17
CA LEU A 2 12.18 10.64 -6.18
C LEU A 2 10.74 10.15 -6.07
N THR A 3 10.11 9.84 -7.20
CA THR A 3 8.77 9.24 -7.22
C THR A 3 8.87 7.72 -7.30
N LEU A 4 8.08 7.01 -6.49
CA LEU A 4 8.07 5.55 -6.46
C LEU A 4 7.27 4.97 -7.63
N SER A 5 6.21 5.67 -8.02
CA SER A 5 5.23 5.25 -9.01
C SER A 5 5.78 4.82 -10.38
N PRO A 6 6.68 5.58 -11.05
CA PRO A 6 7.21 5.16 -12.35
C PRO A 6 8.07 3.90 -12.27
N LYS A 7 8.50 3.48 -11.06
CA LYS A 7 9.27 2.24 -10.85
C LYS A 7 8.40 1.03 -10.55
N LEU A 8 7.12 1.22 -10.23
CA LEU A 8 6.18 0.13 -9.99
C LEU A 8 5.64 -0.36 -11.34
N THR A 9 6.49 -0.91 -12.20
CA THR A 9 6.11 -1.45 -13.51
C THR A 9 5.51 -2.84 -13.36
N ASP A 10 4.61 -3.21 -14.27
CA ASP A 10 3.97 -4.55 -14.30
C ASP A 10 3.43 -4.99 -12.92
N ASP A 11 3.57 -6.28 -12.59
CA ASP A 11 3.18 -6.88 -11.30
C ASP A 11 4.27 -6.74 -10.23
N SER A 12 4.78 -5.51 -10.07
CA SER A 12 5.78 -5.19 -9.05
C SER A 12 5.32 -5.55 -7.64
N VAL A 13 6.25 -6.06 -6.84
CA VAL A 13 6.01 -6.34 -5.42
C VAL A 13 6.34 -5.11 -4.58
N LEU A 14 5.32 -4.52 -3.96
CA LEU A 14 5.48 -3.41 -3.03
C LEU A 14 5.08 -3.84 -1.61
N TRP A 15 5.98 -3.63 -0.65
CA TRP A 15 5.71 -3.76 0.77
C TRP A 15 6.00 -2.44 1.48
N ILE A 16 5.13 -2.07 2.41
CA ILE A 16 5.32 -0.92 3.30
C ILE A 16 5.33 -1.45 4.72
N ALA A 17 6.45 -1.29 5.42
CA ALA A 17 6.59 -1.62 6.84
C ALA A 17 6.28 -0.40 7.70
N PHE A 18 5.59 -0.60 8.81
CA PHE A 18 5.21 0.46 9.73
C PHE A 18 5.17 -0.04 11.18
N PRO A 19 5.44 0.82 12.18
CA PRO A 19 5.32 0.45 13.58
C PRO A 19 3.90 0.06 13.95
N LYS A 20 3.70 -0.97 14.78
CA LYS A 20 2.37 -1.41 15.24
C LYS A 20 1.60 -0.34 16.01
N LYS A 21 2.33 0.57 16.66
CA LYS A 21 1.76 1.69 17.41
C LYS A 21 1.19 2.76 16.48
N THR A 22 1.51 2.73 15.19
CA THR A 22 0.88 3.58 14.18
C THR A 22 -0.60 3.20 14.08
N SER A 23 -1.48 4.18 14.21
CA SER A 23 -2.91 3.92 14.13
C SER A 23 -3.25 3.35 12.75
N LYS A 24 -4.06 2.29 12.71
CA LYS A 24 -4.60 1.76 11.45
C LYS A 24 -5.32 2.86 10.66
N ALA A 25 -5.97 3.80 11.35
CA ALA A 25 -6.61 4.97 10.75
C ALA A 25 -5.61 5.84 9.97
N TYR A 26 -4.39 6.06 10.46
CA TYR A 26 -3.37 6.83 9.74
C TYR A 26 -2.82 6.09 8.50
N ILE A 27 -2.74 4.76 8.58
CA ILE A 27 -2.37 3.90 7.45
C ILE A 27 -3.48 3.87 6.41
N VAL A 28 -4.74 3.79 6.85
CA VAL A 28 -5.94 3.86 6.00
C VAL A 28 -6.17 5.27 5.48
N GLU A 29 -5.70 6.31 6.17
CA GLU A 29 -5.76 7.71 5.71
C GLU A 29 -4.84 7.96 4.52
N LEU A 30 -3.75 7.20 4.36
CA LEU A 30 -2.99 7.14 3.10
C LEU A 30 -3.84 6.62 1.92
N TYR A 31 -5.00 6.03 2.20
CA TYR A 31 -5.92 5.41 1.25
C TYR A 31 -7.38 5.89 1.46
N ASN A 32 -7.59 7.07 2.09
CA ASN A 32 -8.93 7.50 2.52
C ASN A 32 -9.85 7.78 1.32
N ASP A 33 -11.09 7.32 1.47
CA ASP A 33 -12.15 7.20 0.48
C ASP A 33 -12.64 8.53 -0.15
N LYS A 34 -12.09 9.67 0.28
CA LYS A 34 -12.43 11.01 -0.24
C LYS A 34 -11.37 11.62 -1.15
N ALA A 35 -10.22 10.95 -1.32
CA ALA A 35 -9.13 11.36 -2.22
C ALA A 35 -9.04 10.44 -3.47
N TRP A 36 -10.16 9.83 -3.87
CA TRP A 36 -10.17 8.80 -4.93
C TRP A 36 -9.82 9.30 -6.32
N ASP A 37 -10.06 10.58 -6.62
CA ASP A 37 -9.77 11.10 -7.95
C ASP A 37 -8.26 11.23 -8.22
N GLU A 38 -7.43 11.39 -7.18
CA GLU A 38 -5.96 11.51 -7.31
C GLU A 38 -5.22 10.20 -7.01
N ILE A 39 -5.76 9.32 -6.15
CA ILE A 39 -5.17 8.00 -5.83
C ILE A 39 -5.49 6.94 -6.89
N MET A 40 -6.53 7.15 -7.71
CA MET A 40 -6.80 6.36 -8.91
C MET A 40 -5.60 6.29 -9.88
N ASP A 41 -4.66 7.24 -9.81
CA ASP A 41 -3.49 7.30 -10.69
C ASP A 41 -2.52 6.11 -10.53
N TYR A 42 -2.49 5.44 -9.38
CA TYR A 42 -1.53 4.34 -9.15
C TYR A 42 -2.15 2.95 -9.11
N ARG A 43 -3.49 2.85 -9.06
CA ARG A 43 -4.25 1.58 -9.14
C ARG A 43 -3.72 0.47 -8.22
N LEU A 44 -3.25 0.80 -7.02
CA LEU A 44 -2.73 -0.15 -6.02
C LEU A 44 -3.79 -0.46 -4.96
N GLN A 45 -3.85 -1.72 -4.51
CA GLN A 45 -4.67 -2.14 -3.37
C GLN A 45 -3.84 -2.95 -2.37
N PRO A 46 -4.13 -2.83 -1.06
CA PRO A 46 -3.55 -3.70 -0.04
C PRO A 46 -4.10 -5.12 -0.22
N ILE A 47 -3.22 -6.11 -0.32
CA ILE A 47 -3.60 -7.52 -0.54
C ILE A 47 -3.17 -8.48 0.58
N ARG A 48 -2.26 -8.04 1.47
CA ARG A 48 -1.78 -8.88 2.57
C ARG A 48 -1.16 -8.03 3.67
N GLN A 49 -1.43 -8.37 4.93
CA GLN A 49 -0.66 -7.88 6.07
C GLN A 49 0.15 -9.03 6.69
N ILE A 50 1.37 -8.74 7.14
CA ILE A 50 2.17 -9.63 7.97
C ILE A 50 2.69 -8.89 9.20
N GLU A 51 2.95 -9.66 10.25
CA GLU A 51 3.72 -9.21 11.40
C GLU A 51 5.19 -9.50 11.12
N LEU A 52 6.04 -8.48 11.19
CA LEU A 52 7.49 -8.64 10.96
C LEU A 52 8.20 -9.04 12.26
N ASN A 53 7.82 -8.41 13.37
CA ASN A 53 8.33 -8.65 14.72
C ASN A 53 7.37 -8.01 15.75
N ASP A 54 7.77 -7.97 17.02
CA ASP A 54 6.96 -7.42 18.12
C ASP A 54 6.56 -5.95 17.94
N GLU A 55 7.34 -5.17 17.18
CA GLU A 55 7.16 -3.72 17.03
C GLU A 55 6.63 -3.29 15.65
N TRP A 56 6.73 -4.13 14.62
CA TRP A 56 6.49 -3.76 13.23
C TRP A 56 5.52 -4.71 12.51
N ASN A 57 4.67 -4.10 11.68
CA ASN A 57 3.86 -4.79 10.68
C ASN A 57 4.32 -4.39 9.28
N ALA A 58 3.92 -5.16 8.27
CA ALA A 58 4.03 -4.76 6.88
C ALA A 58 2.75 -5.06 6.09
N LEU A 59 2.42 -4.16 5.17
CA LEU A 59 1.32 -4.28 4.21
C LEU A 59 1.88 -4.43 2.80
N ARG A 60 1.39 -5.45 2.07
CA ARG A 60 1.67 -5.66 0.67
C ARG A 60 0.64 -4.96 -0.17
N PHE A 61 1.11 -4.22 -1.17
CA PHE A 61 0.30 -3.59 -2.19
C PHE A 61 0.54 -4.26 -3.53
N ARG A 62 -0.51 -4.30 -4.35
CA ARG A 62 -0.46 -4.85 -5.70
C ARG A 62 -1.35 -4.02 -6.61
N LYS A 63 -0.98 -3.90 -7.89
CA LYS A 63 -1.87 -3.25 -8.84
C LYS A 63 -3.12 -4.09 -9.04
N ILE A 64 -4.26 -3.41 -9.10
CA ILE A 64 -5.59 -4.01 -9.21
C ILE A 64 -5.66 -4.97 -10.41
N GLU A 65 -5.07 -4.59 -11.54
CA GLU A 65 -5.07 -5.38 -12.78
C GLU A 65 -4.40 -6.76 -12.68
N TYR A 66 -3.55 -6.98 -11.67
CA TYR A 66 -2.91 -8.29 -11.43
C TYR A 66 -3.56 -9.08 -10.29
N ILE A 67 -4.54 -8.51 -9.58
CA ILE A 67 -5.29 -9.21 -8.53
C ILE A 67 -6.25 -10.19 -9.21
N LYS A 68 -6.11 -11.48 -8.88
CA LYS A 68 -7.04 -12.53 -9.34
C LYS A 68 -8.15 -12.66 -8.28
N HIS A 69 -9.39 -12.61 -8.74
CA HIS A 69 -10.58 -12.92 -7.94
C HIS A 69 -10.82 -14.43 -7.87
#